data_AF-A0A358ADB8-F1
#
_entry.id   AF-A0A358ADB8-F1
#
_cell.length_a   1.000
_cell.length_b   1.000
_cell.length_c   1.000
_cell.angle_alpha   90.00
_cell.angle_beta   90.00
_cell.angle_gamma   90.00
#
_symmetry.space_group_name_H-M   'P 1'
#
loop_
_entity.id
_entity.type
_entity.pdbx_description
1 polymer ?
#
loop_
_entity_poly.entity_id
_entity_poly.type
_entity_poly.pdbx_seq_one_letter_code
_entity_poly.pdbx_strand_id
1 'polypeptide(L)'
;MRRNIEQIEIQEPPIQEITKKKSCARKSCTTGCGCIMIFLVASLILLKFTTGPRVKELNQIPTDFPEAIHIYDSDNITKITFISGKEQNQILEAIAFIPKIIFSPIILTLDNKWGNQTQINNGRPQIDNQVNWQDWLILIKEPVTDKRDLIQIEWTALSAEPRFVFNYYKNELEKTNFVISNETNNENKKEFNFKLDEIEGSIYIEDMSEDKGTDFVSMTVKIPRAESK
;
A
#
# COMPACT_ATOMS: atom_id res chain seq x y z
N MET A 1 -57.29 -60.10 -68.74
CA MET A 1 -57.00 -58.71 -68.33
C MET A 1 -55.95 -58.72 -67.23
N ARG A 2 -54.79 -58.12 -67.47
CA ARG A 2 -53.61 -58.14 -66.59
C ARG A 2 -53.65 -56.88 -65.71
N ARG A 3 -53.75 -57.02 -64.39
CA ARG A 3 -53.71 -55.88 -63.45
C ARG A 3 -52.26 -55.39 -63.35
N ASN A 4 -52.00 -54.15 -63.77
CA ASN A 4 -50.79 -53.43 -63.40
C ASN A 4 -50.83 -53.18 -61.90
N ILE A 5 -49.83 -53.69 -61.19
CA ILE A 5 -49.62 -53.40 -59.77
C ILE A 5 -48.60 -52.27 -59.78
N GLU A 6 -49.06 -51.06 -59.53
CA GLU A 6 -48.17 -49.91 -59.38
C GLU A 6 -47.33 -50.11 -58.12
N GLN A 7 -46.01 -50.00 -58.31
CA GLN A 7 -45.02 -50.10 -57.25
C GLN A 7 -45.12 -48.85 -56.37
N ILE A 8 -45.84 -48.96 -55.26
CA ILE A 8 -45.91 -47.91 -54.25
C ILE A 8 -44.57 -47.89 -53.52
N GLU A 9 -43.72 -46.93 -53.86
CA GLU A 9 -42.50 -46.62 -53.12
C GLU A 9 -42.90 -45.94 -51.80
N ILE A 10 -42.80 -46.69 -50.71
CA ILE A 10 -43.05 -46.20 -49.36
C ILE A 10 -41.92 -45.22 -49.04
N GLN A 11 -42.21 -43.91 -49.10
CA GLN A 11 -41.31 -42.91 -48.55
C GLN A 11 -41.23 -43.12 -47.04
N GLU A 12 -40.09 -43.63 -46.58
CA GLU A 12 -39.77 -43.64 -45.16
C GLU A 12 -39.74 -42.19 -44.67
N PRO A 13 -40.39 -41.87 -43.53
CA PRO A 13 -40.29 -40.53 -42.96
C PRO A 13 -38.81 -40.22 -42.72
N PRO A 14 -38.35 -38.97 -42.92
CA PRO A 14 -36.95 -38.61 -42.74
C PRO A 14 -36.58 -38.62 -41.26
N ILE A 15 -36.31 -39.80 -40.68
CA ILE A 15 -35.87 -39.94 -39.28
C ILE A 15 -34.41 -39.45 -39.11
N GLN A 16 -33.69 -39.20 -40.22
CA GLN A 16 -32.31 -38.75 -40.19
C GLN A 16 -32.12 -37.26 -39.83
N GLU A 17 -33.18 -36.47 -39.71
CA GLU A 17 -33.05 -35.05 -39.33
C GLU A 17 -33.04 -34.80 -37.80
N ILE A 18 -33.44 -35.78 -36.98
CA ILE A 18 -33.57 -35.59 -35.52
C ILE A 18 -32.21 -35.69 -34.78
N THR A 19 -31.15 -36.18 -35.42
CA THR A 19 -29.84 -36.38 -34.77
C THR A 19 -28.87 -35.20 -34.88
N LYS A 20 -29.17 -34.15 -35.65
CA LYS A 20 -28.38 -32.91 -35.65
C LYS A 20 -28.73 -32.01 -34.46
N LYS A 21 -28.49 -32.48 -33.23
CA LYS A 21 -28.31 -31.59 -32.08
C LYS A 21 -27.04 -30.77 -32.33
N LYS A 22 -27.17 -29.65 -33.04
CA LYS A 22 -26.10 -28.67 -33.20
C LYS A 22 -25.68 -28.24 -31.79
N SER A 23 -24.47 -28.66 -31.41
CA SER A 23 -23.80 -28.29 -30.15
C SER A 23 -23.40 -26.81 -30.18
N CYS A 24 -24.37 -25.91 -30.31
CA CYS A 24 -24.16 -24.45 -30.24
C CYS A 24 -24.04 -23.98 -28.78
N ALA A 25 -24.50 -24.80 -27.82
CA ALA A 25 -24.41 -24.49 -26.39
C ALA A 25 -22.96 -24.53 -25.86
N ARG A 26 -22.09 -25.42 -26.39
CA ARG A 26 -20.69 -25.51 -25.95
C ARG A 26 -19.81 -24.36 -26.45
N LYS A 27 -20.14 -23.75 -27.60
CA LYS A 27 -19.37 -22.61 -28.14
C LYS A 27 -19.84 -21.25 -27.63
N SER A 28 -21.09 -21.12 -27.17
CA SER A 28 -21.61 -19.84 -26.67
C SER A 28 -21.23 -19.56 -25.21
N CYS A 29 -21.06 -20.60 -24.40
CA CYS A 29 -20.71 -20.46 -22.98
C CYS A 29 -19.24 -20.04 -22.77
N THR A 30 -18.33 -20.48 -23.65
CA THR A 30 -16.90 -20.11 -23.59
C THR A 30 -16.65 -18.66 -23.99
N THR A 31 -17.39 -18.11 -24.97
CA THR A 31 -17.31 -16.69 -25.33
C THR A 31 -17.93 -15.77 -24.26
N GLY A 32 -19.03 -16.17 -23.63
CA GLY A 32 -19.67 -15.39 -22.57
C GLY A 32 -18.81 -15.30 -21.29
N CYS A 33 -18.30 -16.44 -20.81
CA CYS A 33 -17.46 -16.47 -19.61
C CYS A 33 -16.09 -15.80 -19.85
N GLY A 34 -15.52 -15.96 -21.05
CA GLY A 34 -14.26 -15.30 -21.43
C GLY A 34 -14.37 -13.77 -21.42
N CYS A 35 -15.44 -13.19 -21.99
CA CYS A 35 -15.64 -11.74 -21.97
C CYS A 35 -15.84 -11.19 -20.54
N ILE A 36 -16.56 -11.90 -19.68
CA ILE A 36 -16.73 -11.47 -18.27
C ILE A 36 -15.38 -11.49 -17.54
N MET A 37 -14.57 -12.53 -17.73
CA MET A 37 -13.24 -12.60 -17.13
C MET A 37 -12.31 -11.49 -17.64
N ILE A 38 -12.32 -11.21 -18.94
CA ILE A 38 -11.56 -10.09 -19.53
C ILE A 38 -12.04 -8.75 -18.95
N PHE A 39 -13.35 -8.55 -18.83
CA PHE A 39 -13.91 -7.33 -18.24
C PHE A 39 -13.52 -7.17 -16.77
N LEU A 40 -13.55 -8.24 -15.97
CA LEU A 40 -13.10 -8.22 -14.58
C LEU A 40 -11.61 -7.90 -14.48
N VAL A 41 -10.77 -8.54 -15.30
CA VAL A 41 -9.32 -8.25 -15.33
C VAL A 41 -9.06 -6.81 -15.75
N ALA A 42 -9.72 -6.31 -16.81
CA ALA A 42 -9.59 -4.92 -17.25
C ALA A 42 -10.06 -3.94 -16.18
N SER A 43 -11.17 -4.24 -15.49
CA SER A 43 -11.68 -3.44 -14.37
C SER A 43 -10.67 -3.39 -13.21
N LEU A 44 -10.04 -4.50 -12.86
CA LEU A 44 -9.01 -4.54 -11.81
C LEU A 44 -7.76 -3.75 -12.21
N ILE A 45 -7.36 -3.82 -13.47
CA ILE A 45 -6.24 -3.04 -14.01
C ILE A 45 -6.56 -1.54 -13.94
N LEU A 46 -7.74 -1.11 -14.41
CA LEU A 46 -8.17 0.28 -14.33
C LEU A 46 -8.21 0.77 -12.89
N LEU A 47 -8.74 -0.04 -11.97
CA LEU A 47 -8.82 0.30 -10.56
C LEU A 47 -7.41 0.52 -9.99
N LYS A 48 -6.44 -0.36 -10.28
CA LYS A 48 -5.04 -0.22 -9.89
C LYS A 48 -4.40 1.09 -10.36
N PHE A 49 -4.74 1.56 -11.57
CA PHE A 49 -4.22 2.83 -12.08
C PHE A 49 -4.89 4.06 -11.46
N THR A 50 -6.11 3.92 -10.92
CA THR A 50 -6.85 5.05 -10.33
C THR A 50 -6.66 5.24 -8.83
N THR A 51 -6.22 4.23 -8.08
CA THR A 51 -6.20 4.26 -6.59
C THR A 51 -4.83 4.49 -5.94
N GLY A 52 -3.75 4.69 -6.69
CA GLY A 52 -2.42 4.94 -6.12
C GLY A 52 -2.21 6.41 -5.71
N PRO A 53 -1.41 6.70 -4.65
CA PRO A 53 -1.02 8.06 -4.32
C PRO A 53 -0.20 8.62 -5.47
N ARG A 54 -0.55 9.83 -5.93
CA ARG A 54 0.29 10.51 -6.92
C ARG A 54 1.41 11.21 -6.18
N VAL A 55 2.47 10.46 -5.96
CA VAL A 55 3.73 11.00 -5.49
C VAL A 55 4.22 12.01 -6.53
N LYS A 56 4.34 13.28 -6.14
CA LYS A 56 4.86 14.34 -7.01
C LYS A 56 6.31 14.60 -6.65
N GLU A 57 7.18 14.48 -7.63
CA GLU A 57 8.55 14.96 -7.50
C GLU A 57 8.55 16.48 -7.75
N LEU A 58 9.11 17.23 -6.81
CA LEU A 58 9.20 18.69 -6.87
C LEU A 58 10.65 19.08 -7.17
N ASN A 59 10.83 20.10 -8.01
CA ASN A 59 12.15 20.66 -8.29
C ASN A 59 12.59 21.69 -7.24
N GLN A 60 11.66 22.16 -6.41
CA GLN A 60 11.87 23.21 -5.42
C GLN A 60 11.08 22.88 -4.16
N ILE A 61 11.59 23.35 -3.01
CA ILE A 61 10.89 23.26 -1.73
C ILE A 61 9.56 24.00 -1.86
N PRO A 62 8.43 23.40 -1.47
CA PRO A 62 7.13 24.05 -1.56
C PRO A 62 7.09 25.31 -0.67
N THR A 63 6.34 26.32 -1.09
CA THR A 63 6.19 27.59 -0.37
C THR A 63 5.62 27.42 1.03
N ASP A 64 4.89 26.33 1.26
CA ASP A 64 4.21 26.04 2.53
C ASP A 64 5.11 25.25 3.49
N PHE A 65 6.39 25.05 3.16
CA PHE A 65 7.34 24.37 4.03
C PHE A 65 7.59 25.22 5.30
N PRO A 66 7.65 24.62 6.51
CA PRO A 66 7.76 25.39 7.74
C PRO A 66 9.09 26.14 7.82
N GLU A 67 9.04 27.46 7.96
CA GLU A 67 10.22 28.31 8.11
C GLU A 67 11.10 27.92 9.31
N ALA A 68 10.48 27.31 10.33
CA ALA A 68 11.18 26.83 11.53
C ALA A 68 12.14 25.66 11.26
N ILE A 69 12.02 24.97 10.12
CA ILE A 69 12.91 23.86 9.74
C ILE A 69 13.93 24.38 8.73
N HIS A 70 15.13 24.67 9.21
CA HIS A 70 16.21 25.12 8.35
C HIS A 70 16.77 23.97 7.50
N ILE A 71 16.89 24.19 6.20
CA ILE A 71 17.49 23.24 5.26
C ILE A 71 18.99 23.47 5.19
N TYR A 72 19.79 22.43 5.45
CA TYR A 72 21.24 22.53 5.54
C TYR A 72 21.91 22.90 4.20
N ASP A 73 21.65 22.12 3.16
CA ASP A 73 22.30 22.25 1.85
C ASP A 73 21.23 22.16 0.76
N SER A 74 20.59 23.29 0.47
CA SER A 74 19.48 23.35 -0.50
C SER A 74 19.92 23.09 -1.94
N ASP A 75 21.18 23.36 -2.25
CA ASP A 75 21.70 23.29 -3.63
C ASP A 75 22.06 21.85 -4.03
N ASN A 76 22.38 21.00 -3.05
CA ASN A 76 22.71 19.59 -3.25
C ASN A 76 21.57 18.63 -2.88
N ILE A 77 20.31 19.08 -2.89
CA ILE A 77 19.15 18.20 -2.72
C ILE A 77 19.03 17.27 -3.94
N THR A 78 19.00 15.96 -3.71
CA THR A 78 18.83 14.95 -4.76
C THR A 78 17.38 14.82 -5.19
N LYS A 79 16.46 14.83 -4.22
CA LYS A 79 15.04 14.59 -4.48
C LYS A 79 14.16 15.27 -3.45
N ILE A 80 13.09 15.90 -3.93
CA ILE A 80 11.99 16.37 -3.08
C ILE A 80 10.72 15.65 -3.53
N THR A 81 10.08 14.99 -2.59
CA THR A 81 8.84 14.26 -2.80
C THR A 81 7.71 14.90 -2.01
N PHE A 82 6.58 15.14 -2.67
CA PHE A 82 5.37 15.66 -2.05
C PHE A 82 4.22 14.68 -2.23
N ILE A 83 3.55 14.36 -1.13
CA ILE A 83 2.33 13.56 -1.09
C ILE A 83 1.27 14.40 -0.39
N SER A 84 0.19 14.71 -1.09
CA SER A 84 -0.91 15.44 -0.44
C SER A 84 -1.63 14.56 0.57
N GLY A 85 -2.03 15.12 1.71
CA GLY A 85 -2.81 14.42 2.72
C GLY A 85 -4.13 13.90 2.16
N LYS A 86 -4.70 14.55 1.13
CA LYS A 86 -5.88 14.04 0.42
C LYS A 86 -5.60 12.71 -0.28
N GLU A 87 -4.47 12.60 -0.97
CA GLU A 87 -4.08 11.38 -1.70
C GLU A 87 -3.69 10.26 -0.72
N GLN A 88 -3.00 10.59 0.37
CA GLN A 88 -2.69 9.63 1.44
C GLN A 88 -3.98 9.02 2.02
N ASN A 89 -5.00 9.84 2.22
CA ASN A 89 -6.28 9.39 2.76
C ASN A 89 -7.12 8.60 1.76
N GLN A 90 -7.04 8.87 0.46
CA GLN A 90 -7.78 8.07 -0.53
C GLN A 90 -7.38 6.59 -0.51
N ILE A 91 -6.10 6.29 -0.23
CA ILE A 91 -5.62 4.91 -0.11
C ILE A 91 -6.06 4.29 1.20
N LEU A 92 -5.98 5.04 2.29
CA LEU A 92 -6.41 4.56 3.61
C LEU A 92 -7.92 4.36 3.68
N GLU A 93 -8.70 5.25 3.05
CA GLU A 93 -10.13 5.06 2.82
C GLU A 93 -10.38 3.82 1.97
N ALA A 94 -9.68 3.64 0.84
CA ALA A 94 -9.84 2.46 0.00
C ALA A 94 -9.52 1.14 0.74
N ILE A 95 -8.50 1.13 1.62
CA ILE A 95 -8.15 -0.01 2.48
C ILE A 95 -9.19 -0.20 3.59
N ALA A 96 -9.71 0.90 4.18
CA ALA A 96 -10.75 0.84 5.20
C ALA A 96 -12.11 0.37 4.63
N PHE A 97 -12.36 0.58 3.34
CA PHE A 97 -13.53 0.07 2.61
C PHE A 97 -13.39 -1.40 2.16
N ILE A 98 -12.22 -2.02 2.29
CA ILE A 98 -12.12 -3.48 2.14
C ILE A 98 -12.89 -4.11 3.30
N PRO A 99 -13.95 -4.91 3.06
CA PRO A 99 -14.60 -5.64 4.13
C PRO A 99 -13.54 -6.55 4.76
N LYS A 100 -13.13 -6.21 5.99
CA LYS A 100 -12.14 -6.96 6.79
C LYS A 100 -12.52 -8.44 7.02
N ILE A 101 -13.70 -8.85 6.57
CA ILE A 101 -14.23 -10.21 6.45
C ILE A 101 -13.41 -11.08 5.47
N ILE A 102 -12.79 -10.49 4.43
CA ILE A 102 -12.03 -11.25 3.42
C ILE A 102 -10.65 -11.69 3.94
N PHE A 103 -10.03 -10.92 4.85
CA PHE A 103 -8.74 -11.27 5.47
C PHE A 103 -8.85 -12.03 6.80
N SER A 104 -10.06 -12.10 7.38
CA SER A 104 -10.34 -12.87 8.60
C SER A 104 -9.83 -14.32 8.57
N PRO A 105 -9.94 -15.10 7.48
CA PRO A 105 -9.47 -16.49 7.48
C PRO A 105 -7.95 -16.62 7.32
N ILE A 106 -7.30 -15.62 6.73
CA ILE A 106 -5.85 -15.66 6.43
C ILE A 106 -5.04 -15.36 7.70
N ILE A 107 -5.46 -14.39 8.50
CA ILE A 107 -4.76 -14.06 9.76
C ILE A 107 -4.88 -15.21 10.78
N LEU A 108 -6.07 -15.83 10.87
CA LEU A 108 -6.28 -17.02 11.72
C LEU A 108 -5.47 -18.26 11.28
N THR A 109 -5.03 -18.32 10.02
CA THR A 109 -4.19 -19.42 9.52
C THR A 109 -2.70 -19.11 9.57
N LEU A 110 -2.30 -17.84 9.67
CA LEU A 110 -0.92 -17.40 9.87
C LEU A 110 -0.47 -17.42 11.33
N ASP A 111 -1.35 -17.14 12.30
CA ASP A 111 -1.03 -17.21 13.73
C ASP A 111 -0.70 -18.65 14.18
N ASN A 112 -1.31 -19.65 13.53
CA ASN A 112 -1.00 -21.06 13.77
C ASN A 112 0.37 -21.52 13.23
N LYS A 113 1.08 -20.67 12.46
CA LYS A 113 2.39 -21.01 11.88
C LYS A 113 3.57 -20.25 12.48
N TRP A 114 3.33 -19.12 13.15
CA TRP A 114 4.39 -18.32 13.76
C TRP A 114 3.93 -17.64 15.06
N GLY A 115 3.80 -18.42 16.14
CA GLY A 115 3.71 -17.83 17.48
C GLY A 115 3.10 -18.73 18.54
N ASN A 116 3.97 -19.23 19.42
CA ASN A 116 3.72 -19.57 20.82
C ASN A 116 3.43 -21.03 21.15
N GLN A 117 4.53 -21.72 21.50
CA GLN A 117 4.68 -22.64 22.62
C GLN A 117 3.44 -23.44 23.03
N THR A 118 3.38 -24.68 22.55
CA THR A 118 2.72 -25.77 23.26
C THR A 118 3.37 -25.97 24.64
N GLN A 119 2.82 -25.35 25.68
CA GLN A 119 3.02 -25.86 27.05
C GLN A 119 2.21 -27.14 27.20
N ILE A 120 2.90 -28.27 27.35
CA ILE A 120 2.30 -29.56 27.65
C ILE A 120 2.02 -29.60 29.14
N ASN A 121 0.74 -29.50 29.53
CA ASN A 121 0.28 -30.00 30.82
C ASN A 121 -0.79 -31.06 30.56
N ASN A 122 -0.51 -32.28 31.03
CA ASN A 122 -1.44 -33.42 31.05
C ASN A 122 -2.06 -33.85 29.71
N GLY A 123 -1.26 -33.88 28.64
CA GLY A 123 -1.54 -34.71 27.44
C GLY A 123 -2.78 -34.33 26.63
N ARG A 124 -3.35 -33.12 26.81
CA ARG A 124 -4.41 -32.58 25.95
C ARG A 124 -4.05 -31.16 25.55
N PRO A 125 -4.03 -30.81 24.26
CA PRO A 125 -3.85 -29.43 23.85
C PRO A 125 -5.09 -28.62 24.25
N GLN A 126 -4.93 -27.72 25.23
CA GLN A 126 -5.88 -26.64 25.48
C GLN A 126 -5.40 -25.41 24.72
N ILE A 127 -6.17 -25.02 23.71
CA ILE A 127 -6.02 -23.76 23.00
C ILE A 127 -6.77 -22.72 23.84
N ASP A 128 -6.05 -21.85 24.54
CA ASP A 128 -6.65 -20.70 25.22
C ASP A 128 -6.82 -19.56 24.21
N ASN A 129 -7.86 -19.69 23.36
CA ASN A 129 -8.25 -18.67 22.40
C ASN A 129 -9.19 -17.66 23.06
N GLN A 130 -8.65 -16.78 23.90
CA GLN A 130 -9.33 -15.51 24.20
C GLN A 130 -8.67 -14.40 23.38
N VAL A 131 -9.08 -14.30 22.12
CA VAL A 131 -8.83 -13.10 21.31
C VAL A 131 -9.61 -11.96 21.96
N ASN A 132 -8.89 -11.11 22.69
CA ASN A 132 -9.46 -10.00 23.43
C ASN A 132 -9.97 -8.95 22.43
N TRP A 133 -11.29 -8.90 22.24
CA TRP A 133 -11.98 -7.94 21.35
C TRP A 133 -11.66 -6.47 21.65
N GLN A 134 -11.16 -6.18 22.85
CA GLN A 134 -10.77 -4.84 23.28
C GLN A 134 -9.43 -4.42 22.63
N ASP A 135 -8.49 -5.34 22.43
CA ASP A 135 -7.23 -5.09 21.71
C ASP A 135 -7.48 -4.89 20.21
N TRP A 136 -8.50 -5.57 19.67
CA TRP A 136 -9.02 -5.32 18.31
C TRP A 136 -9.65 -3.93 18.14
N LEU A 137 -10.33 -3.40 19.16
CA LEU A 137 -10.97 -2.09 19.11
C LEU A 137 -9.96 -0.93 19.17
N ILE A 138 -8.81 -1.12 19.81
CA ILE A 138 -7.74 -0.12 19.86
C ILE A 138 -7.11 0.08 18.47
N LEU A 139 -6.91 -1.01 17.72
CA LEU A 139 -6.48 -0.99 16.31
C LEU A 139 -7.54 -0.40 15.34
N ILE A 140 -8.80 -0.26 15.77
CA ILE A 140 -9.90 0.30 14.96
C ILE A 140 -10.14 1.79 15.29
N LYS A 141 -9.76 2.26 16.49
CA LYS A 141 -10.11 3.60 16.99
C LYS A 141 -9.09 4.69 16.71
N GLU A 142 -7.87 4.34 16.29
CA GLU A 142 -6.95 5.37 15.80
C GLU A 142 -7.51 5.94 14.48
N PRO A 143 -7.66 7.27 14.35
CA PRO A 143 -8.07 7.85 13.09
C PRO A 143 -7.01 7.51 12.04
N VAL A 144 -7.34 6.59 11.13
CA VAL A 144 -6.48 6.13 10.02
C VAL A 144 -6.37 7.21 8.93
N THR A 145 -6.60 8.48 9.27
CA THR A 145 -6.81 9.56 8.30
C THR A 145 -5.91 10.73 8.66
N ASP A 146 -4.60 10.54 8.57
CA ASP A 146 -3.64 11.64 8.66
C ASP A 146 -3.87 12.55 7.44
N LYS A 147 -4.47 13.73 7.64
CA LYS A 147 -4.78 14.70 6.57
C LYS A 147 -3.65 15.66 6.26
N ARG A 148 -2.51 15.50 6.94
CA ARG A 148 -1.33 16.33 6.77
C ARG A 148 -0.66 16.01 5.44
N ASP A 149 -0.09 17.04 4.84
CA ASP A 149 0.75 16.87 3.66
C ASP A 149 2.11 16.33 4.09
N LEU A 150 2.68 15.42 3.31
CA LEU A 150 3.98 14.81 3.57
C LEU A 150 4.99 15.32 2.55
N ILE A 151 6.07 15.89 3.06
CA ILE A 151 7.22 16.37 2.29
C ILE A 151 8.41 15.53 2.70
N GLN A 152 9.07 14.90 1.74
CA GLN A 152 10.30 14.15 1.96
C GLN A 152 11.41 14.79 1.14
N ILE A 153 12.53 15.11 1.78
CA ILE A 153 13.71 15.68 1.16
C ILE A 153 14.86 14.70 1.33
N GLU A 154 15.50 14.34 0.24
CA GLU A 154 16.60 13.39 0.20
C GLU A 154 17.87 14.03 -0.32
N TRP A 155 18.99 13.75 0.35
CA TRP A 155 20.33 14.06 -0.08
C TRP A 155 21.11 12.77 -0.23
N THR A 156 21.96 12.71 -1.25
CA THR A 156 22.87 11.59 -1.49
C THR A 156 24.29 12.11 -1.63
N ALA A 157 25.26 11.41 -1.04
CA ALA A 157 26.68 11.74 -1.11
C ALA A 157 27.00 13.18 -0.65
N LEU A 158 26.51 13.56 0.53
CA LEU A 158 26.87 14.83 1.14
C LEU A 158 28.34 14.83 1.55
N SER A 159 29.04 15.94 1.34
CA SER A 159 30.44 16.09 1.78
C SER A 159 30.58 16.23 3.30
N ALA A 160 29.49 16.48 4.02
CA ALA A 160 29.48 16.65 5.46
C ALA A 160 29.46 15.29 6.19
N GLU A 161 30.08 15.21 7.36
CA GLU A 161 30.10 13.98 8.16
C GLU A 161 28.71 13.69 8.77
N PRO A 162 28.32 12.41 8.96
CA PRO A 162 26.98 12.04 9.40
C PRO A 162 26.67 12.59 10.80
N ARG A 163 27.69 12.62 11.67
CA ARG A 163 27.59 13.19 13.02
C ARG A 163 27.35 14.69 12.98
N PHE A 164 27.97 15.39 12.05
CA PHE A 164 27.77 16.82 11.89
C PHE A 164 26.34 17.10 11.42
N VAL A 165 25.86 16.41 10.38
CA VAL A 165 24.49 16.59 9.84
C VAL A 165 23.44 16.29 10.91
N PHE A 166 23.62 15.20 11.64
CA PHE A 166 22.73 14.83 12.75
C PHE A 166 22.65 15.93 13.82
N ASN A 167 23.81 16.41 14.30
CA ASN A 167 23.86 17.45 15.33
C ASN A 167 23.34 18.79 14.82
N TYR A 168 23.59 19.12 13.55
CA TYR A 168 23.08 20.33 12.91
C TYR A 168 21.56 20.37 13.02
N TYR A 169 20.87 19.34 12.50
CA TYR A 169 19.41 19.32 12.52
C TYR A 169 18.84 19.26 13.93
N LYS A 170 19.42 18.44 14.81
CA LYS A 170 18.99 18.36 16.21
C LYS A 170 19.05 19.74 16.88
N ASN A 171 20.19 20.42 16.77
CA ASN A 171 20.38 21.72 17.41
C ASN A 171 19.48 22.81 16.79
N GLU A 172 19.32 22.85 15.47
CA GLU A 172 18.44 23.85 14.82
C GLU A 172 16.97 23.65 15.18
N LEU A 173 16.52 22.39 15.29
CA LEU A 173 15.16 22.05 15.70
C LEU A 173 14.92 22.35 17.19
N GLU A 174 15.87 22.05 18.07
CA GLU A 174 15.77 22.39 19.49
C GLU A 174 15.74 23.91 19.72
N LYS A 175 16.50 24.69 18.94
CA LYS A 175 16.46 26.18 18.98
C LYS A 175 15.09 26.75 18.63
N THR A 176 14.33 26.04 17.80
CA THR A 176 12.98 26.42 17.37
C THR A 176 11.88 25.74 18.21
N ASN A 177 12.24 25.16 19.36
CA ASN A 177 11.36 24.50 20.34
C ASN A 177 10.74 23.16 19.89
N PHE A 178 11.26 22.52 18.85
CA PHE A 178 10.83 21.15 18.54
C PHE A 178 11.27 20.18 19.64
N VAL A 179 10.38 19.26 19.98
CA VAL A 179 10.67 18.15 20.91
C VAL A 179 11.25 16.99 20.12
N ILE A 180 12.47 16.58 20.47
CA ILE A 180 13.16 15.44 19.86
C ILE A 180 12.79 14.15 20.62
N SER A 181 12.57 13.06 19.89
CA SER A 181 12.24 11.74 20.44
C SER A 181 12.80 10.61 19.56
N ASN A 182 12.81 9.37 20.09
CA ASN A 182 13.25 8.16 19.37
C ASN A 182 14.64 8.29 18.70
N GLU A 183 15.59 8.83 19.45
CA GLU A 183 16.96 9.01 18.98
C GLU A 183 17.70 7.67 18.88
N THR A 184 18.25 7.39 17.71
CA THR A 184 19.21 6.31 17.48
C THR A 184 20.48 6.93 16.90
N ASN A 185 21.63 6.58 17.47
CA ASN A 185 22.92 7.12 17.05
C ASN A 185 23.96 6.01 17.07
N ASN A 186 23.95 5.19 16.03
CA ASN A 186 24.92 4.13 15.80
C ASN A 186 25.95 4.60 14.76
N GLU A 187 27.00 3.81 14.52
CA GLU A 187 28.07 4.14 13.57
C GLU A 187 27.49 4.41 12.17
N ASN A 188 26.72 3.45 11.62
CA ASN A 188 26.24 3.50 10.23
C ASN A 188 24.85 4.11 10.06
N LYS A 189 24.15 4.38 11.17
CA LYS A 189 22.76 4.83 11.14
C LYS A 189 22.49 5.82 12.26
N LYS A 190 21.92 6.97 11.91
CA LYS A 190 21.45 7.97 12.87
C LYS A 190 20.04 8.41 12.51
N GLU A 191 19.14 8.41 13.47
CA GLU A 191 17.77 8.85 13.26
C GLU A 191 17.19 9.47 14.51
N PHE A 192 16.24 10.37 14.33
CA PHE A 192 15.39 10.88 15.40
C PHE A 192 14.09 11.42 14.83
N ASN A 193 13.07 11.48 15.68
CA ASN A 193 11.79 12.11 15.38
C ASN A 193 11.74 13.48 16.05
N PHE A 194 11.04 14.43 15.43
CA PHE A 194 10.83 15.76 15.97
C PHE A 194 9.36 16.16 15.86
N LYS A 195 8.88 16.96 16.81
CA LYS A 195 7.50 17.44 16.83
C LYS A 195 7.38 18.84 17.42
N LEU A 196 6.57 19.68 16.78
CA LEU A 196 6.12 20.98 17.29
C LEU A 196 4.67 21.18 16.83
N ASP A 197 3.74 21.31 17.78
CA ASP A 197 2.31 21.43 17.50
C ASP A 197 1.77 20.33 16.55
N GLU A 198 1.32 20.71 15.35
CA GLU A 198 0.82 19.82 14.30
C GLU A 198 1.90 19.34 13.32
N ILE A 199 3.10 19.92 13.40
CA ILE A 199 4.27 19.58 12.58
C ILE A 199 5.00 18.40 13.24
N GLU A 200 5.20 17.35 12.46
CA GLU A 200 5.90 16.15 12.91
C GLU A 200 6.84 15.69 11.81
N GLY A 201 8.01 15.19 12.17
CA GLY A 201 8.92 14.66 11.18
C GLY A 201 9.95 13.73 11.74
N SER A 202 10.79 13.24 10.85
CA SER A 202 11.94 12.41 11.17
C SER A 202 13.12 12.77 10.31
N ILE A 203 14.31 12.63 10.90
CA ILE A 203 15.58 12.62 10.19
C ILE A 203 16.09 11.20 10.20
N TYR A 204 16.52 10.72 9.05
CA TYR A 204 17.21 9.45 8.87
C TYR A 204 18.51 9.70 8.11
N ILE A 205 19.61 9.22 8.66
CA ILE A 205 20.95 9.35 8.11
C ILE A 205 21.56 7.96 8.07
N GLU A 206 22.09 7.60 6.92
CA GLU A 206 22.75 6.34 6.68
C GLU A 206 24.11 6.58 6.05
N ASP A 207 25.10 5.84 6.55
CA ASP A 207 26.48 5.89 6.10
C ASP A 207 27.01 4.45 6.06
N MET A 208 27.16 3.91 4.86
CA MET A 208 27.56 2.52 4.61
C MET A 208 28.99 2.41 4.09
N SER A 209 29.54 3.48 3.52
CA SER A 209 30.88 3.54 2.96
C SER A 209 31.91 3.99 4.01
N GLU A 210 33.18 3.66 3.76
CA GLU A 210 34.31 4.26 4.50
C GLU A 210 34.75 5.59 3.86
N ASP A 211 34.07 6.03 2.81
CA ASP A 211 34.38 7.26 2.11
C ASP A 211 34.03 8.48 2.98
N LYS A 212 34.69 9.60 2.72
CA LYS A 212 34.42 10.83 3.47
C LYS A 212 33.05 11.38 3.06
N GLY A 213 32.19 11.61 4.05
CA GLY A 213 30.92 12.30 3.84
C GLY A 213 29.79 11.56 4.51
N THR A 214 28.59 11.73 3.97
CA THR A 214 27.38 10.98 4.35
C THR A 214 26.75 10.42 3.09
N ASP A 215 26.58 9.10 3.02
CA ASP A 215 26.00 8.46 1.85
C ASP A 215 24.55 8.89 1.59
N PHE A 216 23.72 8.92 2.64
CA PHE A 216 22.30 9.21 2.51
C PHE A 216 21.72 9.97 3.69
N VAL A 217 20.89 10.97 3.40
CA VAL A 217 20.07 11.68 4.38
C VAL A 217 18.65 11.82 3.84
N SER A 218 17.66 11.50 4.67
CA SER A 218 16.25 11.71 4.38
C SER A 218 15.60 12.47 5.53
N MET A 219 14.97 13.59 5.20
CA MET A 219 14.09 14.33 6.09
C MET A 219 12.65 14.11 5.65
N THR A 220 11.80 13.62 6.54
CA THR A 220 10.36 13.54 6.30
C THR A 220 9.65 14.52 7.22
N VAL A 221 8.80 15.38 6.66
CA VAL A 221 8.03 16.38 7.39
C VAL A 221 6.56 16.23 7.04
N LYS A 222 5.72 16.11 8.06
CA LYS A 222 4.26 16.17 7.98
C LYS A 222 3.79 17.54 8.43
N ILE A 223 3.06 18.22 7.59
CA ILE A 223 2.56 19.58 7.85
C ILE A 223 1.04 19.65 7.74
N PRO A 224 0.38 20.48 8.56
CA PRO A 224 -1.05 20.74 8.36
C PRO A 224 -1.26 21.34 6.97
N ARG A 225 -2.35 20.92 6.34
CA ARG A 225 -2.67 21.37 4.99
C ARG A 225 -2.99 22.86 5.00
N ALA A 226 -2.34 23.63 4.15
CA ALA A 226 -2.80 24.97 3.82
C ALA A 226 -4.16 24.86 3.08
N GLU A 227 -5.23 25.34 3.71
CA GLU A 227 -6.49 25.52 2.99
C GLU A 227 -6.25 26.56 1.89
N SER A 228 -6.23 26.13 0.63
CA SER A 228 -6.17 27.05 -0.51
C SER A 228 -7.39 27.97 -0.44
N LYS A 229 -7.18 29.24 -0.08
CA LYS A 229 -8.19 30.29 -0.21
C LYS A 229 -8.50 30.58 -1.67
#